data_AF-A0A3B4BVA0-F1
#
_entry.id   AF-A0A3B4BVA0-F1
#
_cell.length_a   1.000
_cell.length_b   1.000
_cell.length_c   1.000
_cell.angle_alpha   90.00
_cell.angle_beta   90.00
_cell.angle_gamma   90.00
#
_symmetry.space_group_name_H-M   'P 1'
#
loop_
_entity.id
_entity.type
_entity.pdbx_description
1 polymer ?
#
loop_
_entity_poly.entity_id
_entity_poly.type
_entity_poly.pdbx_seq_one_letter_code
_entity_poly.pdbx_strand_id
1 'polypeptide(L)'
;YDTDCSTDHCSGSSLSFMKPIEMAALGRSLYPGTLYDCRRDSFIPGVTLWDKASLTQDLEVHRRPCTDLKFSASDSLSEKASLLDVSASLKGSFLGGLVEVGGSAKYLRDQKTSAHQSRVTLQYSQTTRFEHLTMTQLGNITYPEVFEEKTATHVVTAVLYGAQAFMVFDKTFSENEDKQEVEGHLNVMVKKIPLLSIEGEGDLKMNDKEKEMAEHISCTFYGDCVLEENPTTYMEALQLYKKLPSLLRQREDDAVPVKVWLYPLALLDKKAAKLEREIGATLISKVETVLEELGEAERKCNDLVKNRTVSDFQDVKDRLQIFQQSFGEYKVLFQKALYRIFPAIRSGEVNDQALTDILLIHGKSLFQANMLRKWLENVQSEIDLLNSYTRELSDVPVITSSGQFSSILLNPNVDTVVCFSFTSLKYEDPYLSAITEFLRVNEFEKLSAIPKSSHQDIQAWFSNPEISEKMRENLFLFKSFSEANKDKNKTRFVIASVSDSTNPGTSIHLYGKGKMLDSSFQYVII
;
A
#
# COMPACT_ATOMS: atom_id res chain seq x y z
N TYR A 1 -4.89 -49.64 42.83
CA TYR A 1 -4.06 -50.39 41.88
C TYR A 1 -4.92 -50.65 40.66
N ASP A 2 -4.45 -50.10 39.55
CA ASP A 2 -4.96 -50.14 38.18
C ASP A 2 -6.36 -49.63 37.88
N THR A 3 -6.41 -48.49 37.19
CA THR A 3 -7.00 -48.43 35.85
C THR A 3 -6.34 -47.32 35.04
N ASP A 4 -5.74 -47.73 33.93
CA ASP A 4 -5.22 -46.92 32.82
C ASP A 4 -6.23 -45.87 32.34
N CYS A 5 -5.74 -44.64 32.14
CA CYS A 5 -6.36 -43.67 31.27
C CYS A 5 -5.24 -42.96 30.49
N SER A 6 -4.69 -43.67 29.50
CA SER A 6 -3.90 -43.07 28.42
C SER A 6 -4.83 -42.85 27.25
N THR A 7 -5.37 -41.64 27.11
CA THR A 7 -6.06 -41.19 25.90
C THR A 7 -5.13 -40.34 25.07
N ASP A 8 -4.72 -40.93 23.95
CA ASP A 8 -4.05 -40.31 22.82
C ASP A 8 -4.72 -38.99 22.40
N HIS A 9 -4.03 -37.87 22.64
CA HIS A 9 -4.32 -36.56 22.06
C HIS A 9 -3.03 -35.97 21.47
N CYS A 10 -2.40 -36.65 20.50
CA CYS A 10 -1.26 -36.08 19.77
C CYS A 10 -1.05 -36.56 18.31
N SER A 11 -1.97 -37.30 17.69
CA SER A 11 -1.75 -37.84 16.33
C SER A 11 -2.54 -37.14 15.21
N GLY A 12 -3.45 -36.22 15.52
CA GLY A 12 -4.35 -35.61 14.54
C GLY A 12 -3.76 -34.52 13.63
N SER A 13 -2.62 -33.91 13.99
CA SER A 13 -2.04 -32.79 13.22
C SER A 13 -1.00 -33.20 12.18
N SER A 14 -0.37 -34.37 12.30
CA SER A 14 0.71 -34.77 11.38
C SER A 14 0.22 -35.23 9.99
N LEU A 15 -1.05 -35.61 9.87
CA LEU A 15 -1.65 -36.13 8.63
C LEU A 15 -2.18 -35.04 7.69
N SER A 16 -2.33 -33.79 8.14
CA SER A 16 -2.80 -32.70 7.28
C SER A 16 -1.75 -32.26 6.26
N PHE A 17 -0.46 -32.32 6.61
CA PHE A 17 0.66 -31.84 5.79
C PHE A 17 1.17 -32.85 4.75
N MET A 18 0.58 -34.06 4.71
CA MET A 18 0.86 -35.10 3.71
C MET A 18 -0.19 -35.13 2.59
N LYS A 19 -0.90 -34.03 2.37
CA LYS A 19 -1.91 -33.93 1.30
C LYS A 19 -1.36 -33.13 0.11
N PRO A 20 -1.78 -33.44 -1.13
CA PRO A 20 -1.51 -32.58 -2.27
C PRO A 20 -2.07 -31.17 -2.03
N ILE A 21 -1.31 -30.15 -2.44
CA ILE A 21 -1.68 -28.74 -2.29
C ILE A 21 -2.03 -28.17 -3.65
N GLU A 22 -3.16 -27.48 -3.74
CA GLU A 22 -3.54 -26.69 -4.90
C GLU A 22 -3.17 -25.23 -4.67
N MET A 23 -2.51 -24.60 -5.64
CA MET A 23 -1.92 -23.27 -5.47
C MET A 23 -1.99 -22.42 -6.74
N ALA A 24 -2.26 -21.12 -6.57
CA ALA A 24 -2.12 -20.13 -7.64
C ALA A 24 -0.65 -19.94 -8.05
N ALA A 25 -0.37 -19.94 -9.35
CA ALA A 25 1.01 -19.83 -9.85
C ALA A 25 1.56 -18.40 -9.75
N LEU A 26 0.71 -17.37 -9.87
CA LEU A 26 1.06 -15.95 -9.72
C LEU A 26 2.20 -15.47 -10.63
N GLY A 27 2.23 -15.97 -11.87
CA GLY A 27 3.26 -15.64 -12.85
C GLY A 27 4.62 -16.29 -12.60
N ARG A 28 4.71 -17.23 -11.65
CA ARG A 28 5.93 -18.03 -11.40
C ARG A 28 6.02 -19.18 -12.39
N SER A 29 7.23 -19.48 -12.84
CA SER A 29 7.56 -20.55 -13.79
C SER A 29 7.48 -21.94 -13.13
N LEU A 30 6.27 -22.39 -12.82
CA LEU A 30 5.98 -23.67 -12.18
C LEU A 30 5.47 -24.68 -13.23
N TYR A 31 6.30 -25.66 -13.55
CA TYR A 31 6.01 -26.70 -14.54
C TYR A 31 6.01 -28.09 -13.90
N PRO A 32 5.36 -29.11 -14.51
CA PRO A 32 5.46 -30.48 -14.02
C PRO A 32 6.91 -30.92 -13.79
N GLY A 33 7.18 -31.53 -12.63
CA GLY A 33 8.53 -31.94 -12.20
C GLY A 33 9.32 -30.85 -11.46
N THR A 34 8.85 -29.60 -11.42
CA THR A 34 9.52 -28.51 -10.70
C THR A 34 9.47 -28.76 -9.19
N LEU A 35 10.61 -28.69 -8.53
CA LEU A 35 10.70 -28.78 -7.06
C LEU A 35 10.27 -27.46 -6.40
N TYR A 36 9.57 -27.58 -5.28
CA TYR A 36 9.00 -26.45 -4.56
C TYR A 36 9.19 -26.59 -3.04
N ASP A 37 9.55 -25.48 -2.40
CA ASP A 37 9.65 -25.40 -0.94
C ASP A 37 8.48 -24.59 -0.37
N CYS A 38 7.44 -25.28 0.11
CA CYS A 38 6.29 -24.67 0.80
C CYS A 38 6.66 -23.91 2.07
N ARG A 39 7.85 -24.11 2.66
CA ARG A 39 8.29 -23.34 3.83
C ARG A 39 8.56 -21.89 3.44
N ARG A 40 9.17 -21.68 2.27
CA ARG A 40 9.59 -20.36 1.76
C ARG A 40 8.74 -19.86 0.59
N ASP A 41 7.81 -20.67 0.09
CA ASP A 41 7.03 -20.44 -1.14
C ASP A 41 7.89 -20.11 -2.37
N SER A 42 8.98 -20.85 -2.51
CA SER A 42 9.95 -20.71 -3.60
C SER A 42 10.10 -22.01 -4.40
N PHE A 43 10.23 -21.90 -5.71
CA PHE A 43 10.64 -23.01 -6.57
C PHE A 43 12.17 -23.12 -6.64
N ILE A 44 12.67 -24.32 -6.93
CA ILE A 44 14.11 -24.60 -7.05
C ILE A 44 14.47 -24.75 -8.54
N PRO A 45 15.15 -23.76 -9.16
CA PRO A 45 15.52 -23.84 -10.56
C PRO A 45 16.61 -24.90 -10.79
N GLY A 46 16.48 -25.66 -11.88
CA GLY A 46 17.55 -26.55 -12.38
C GLY A 46 17.74 -27.86 -11.63
N VAL A 47 16.98 -28.12 -10.56
CA VAL A 47 17.02 -29.39 -9.81
C VAL A 47 15.72 -30.15 -10.05
N THR A 48 15.80 -31.44 -10.39
CA THR A 48 14.66 -32.30 -10.70
C THR A 48 14.82 -33.69 -10.08
N LEU A 49 13.71 -34.40 -9.85
CA LEU A 49 13.74 -35.81 -9.41
C LEU A 49 14.01 -36.79 -10.54
N TRP A 50 13.66 -36.40 -11.77
CA TRP A 50 13.71 -37.23 -12.96
C TRP A 50 14.53 -36.55 -14.05
N ASP A 51 15.07 -37.34 -14.96
CA ASP A 51 15.66 -36.80 -16.18
C ASP A 51 14.57 -36.30 -17.15
N LYS A 52 15.00 -35.45 -18.10
CA LYS A 52 14.11 -34.78 -19.04
C LYS A 52 13.35 -35.77 -19.94
N ALA A 53 13.98 -36.89 -20.32
CA ALA A 53 13.37 -37.84 -21.23
C ALA A 53 12.20 -38.54 -20.53
N SER A 54 12.39 -39.01 -19.29
CA SER A 54 11.31 -39.54 -18.46
C SER A 54 10.18 -38.52 -18.30
N LEU A 55 10.47 -37.29 -17.84
CA LEU A 55 9.46 -36.24 -17.63
C LEU A 55 8.57 -35.99 -18.86
N THR A 56 9.15 -36.06 -20.06
CA THR A 56 8.41 -35.79 -21.30
C THR A 56 7.53 -36.97 -21.72
N GLN A 57 7.96 -38.21 -21.48
CA GLN A 57 7.26 -39.42 -21.91
C GLN A 57 5.95 -39.65 -21.15
N ASP A 58 5.93 -39.31 -19.86
CA ASP A 58 4.82 -39.60 -18.94
C ASP A 58 3.91 -38.39 -18.69
N LEU A 59 4.03 -37.34 -19.51
CA LEU A 59 3.22 -36.13 -19.39
C LEU A 59 1.92 -36.27 -20.19
N GLU A 60 0.78 -36.24 -19.49
CA GLU A 60 -0.54 -36.23 -20.13
C GLU A 60 -1.11 -34.82 -20.25
N VAL A 61 -1.52 -34.47 -21.47
CA VAL A 61 -2.06 -33.14 -21.81
C VAL A 61 -3.54 -33.24 -22.17
N HIS A 62 -4.37 -32.47 -21.48
CA HIS A 62 -5.81 -32.38 -21.70
C HIS A 62 -6.21 -30.96 -22.04
N ARG A 63 -6.92 -30.74 -23.16
CA ARG A 63 -7.48 -29.42 -23.46
C ARG A 63 -8.62 -29.10 -22.48
N ARG A 64 -8.55 -27.92 -21.85
CA ARG A 64 -9.52 -27.39 -20.89
C ARG A 64 -9.75 -25.88 -21.10
N PRO A 65 -10.37 -25.48 -22.23
CA PRO A 65 -10.70 -24.10 -22.48
C PRO A 65 -11.81 -23.62 -21.54
N CYS A 66 -11.55 -22.55 -20.79
CA CYS A 66 -12.56 -21.88 -19.96
C CYS A 66 -12.32 -20.36 -20.03
N THR A 67 -13.38 -19.56 -19.93
CA THR A 67 -13.27 -18.10 -19.83
C THR A 67 -14.11 -17.62 -18.66
N ASP A 68 -13.53 -16.76 -17.84
CA ASP A 68 -14.16 -16.15 -16.67
C ASP A 68 -13.92 -14.64 -16.68
N LEU A 69 -14.91 -13.90 -16.19
CA LEU A 69 -14.92 -12.44 -16.18
C LEU A 69 -15.46 -11.96 -14.84
N LYS A 70 -14.63 -11.24 -14.09
CA LYS A 70 -14.96 -10.72 -12.76
C LYS A 70 -14.77 -9.21 -12.70
N PHE A 71 -15.53 -8.58 -11.82
CA PHE A 71 -15.49 -7.15 -11.55
C PHE A 71 -15.36 -6.94 -10.05
N SER A 72 -14.50 -6.02 -9.64
CA SER A 72 -14.42 -5.61 -8.23
C SER A 72 -14.31 -4.12 -8.08
N ALA A 73 -15.12 -3.56 -7.17
CA ALA A 73 -15.03 -2.16 -6.75
C ALA A 73 -14.21 -1.99 -5.47
N SER A 74 -13.62 -3.07 -4.95
CA SER A 74 -12.74 -3.07 -3.79
C SER A 74 -11.29 -3.30 -4.23
N ASP A 75 -10.36 -2.60 -3.58
CA ASP A 75 -8.91 -2.72 -3.80
C ASP A 75 -8.21 -3.41 -2.62
N SER A 76 -8.97 -4.00 -1.69
CA SER A 76 -8.40 -4.66 -0.50
C SER A 76 -7.57 -5.88 -0.86
N LEU A 77 -6.58 -6.18 -0.03
CA LEU A 77 -5.69 -7.34 -0.17
C LEU A 77 -6.49 -8.65 -0.25
N SER A 78 -7.53 -8.82 0.57
CA SER A 78 -8.43 -9.98 0.51
C SER A 78 -9.12 -10.11 -0.84
N GLU A 79 -9.64 -9.00 -1.38
CA GLU A 79 -10.36 -9.01 -2.64
C GLU A 79 -9.41 -9.29 -3.82
N LYS A 80 -8.21 -8.68 -3.81
CA LYS A 80 -7.18 -8.98 -4.82
C LYS A 80 -6.75 -10.44 -4.78
N ALA A 81 -6.56 -10.98 -3.58
CA ALA A 81 -6.24 -12.39 -3.37
C ALA A 81 -7.38 -13.31 -3.88
N SER A 82 -8.63 -12.94 -3.63
CA SER A 82 -9.83 -13.67 -4.09
C SER A 82 -9.93 -13.73 -5.62
N LEU A 83 -9.71 -12.61 -6.31
CA LEU A 83 -9.71 -12.56 -7.78
C LEU A 83 -8.67 -13.52 -8.40
N LEU A 84 -7.52 -13.68 -7.74
CA LEU A 84 -6.43 -14.55 -8.18
C LEU A 84 -6.47 -15.96 -7.56
N ASP A 85 -7.53 -16.30 -6.82
CA ASP A 85 -7.70 -17.58 -6.13
C ASP A 85 -6.49 -17.95 -5.23
N VAL A 86 -5.99 -16.93 -4.52
CA VAL A 86 -4.85 -17.05 -3.61
C VAL A 86 -5.32 -17.58 -2.26
N SER A 87 -4.80 -18.74 -1.86
CA SER A 87 -5.09 -19.35 -0.56
C SER A 87 -4.58 -18.50 0.61
N ALA A 88 -5.11 -18.73 1.82
CA ALA A 88 -4.66 -18.01 3.01
C ALA A 88 -3.14 -18.17 3.24
N SER A 89 -2.60 -19.39 3.12
CA SER A 89 -1.17 -19.65 3.30
C SER A 89 -0.32 -18.87 2.30
N LEU A 90 -0.68 -18.90 1.01
CA LEU A 90 0.04 -18.17 -0.03
C LEU A 90 -0.11 -16.65 0.12
N LYS A 91 -1.29 -16.17 0.53
CA LYS A 91 -1.52 -14.76 0.87
C LYS A 91 -0.57 -14.33 1.97
N GLY A 92 -0.43 -15.11 3.05
CA GLY A 92 0.58 -14.87 4.08
C GLY A 92 1.95 -14.65 3.44
N SER A 93 2.42 -15.59 2.63
CA SER A 93 3.74 -15.49 1.98
C SER A 93 3.91 -14.25 1.12
N PHE A 94 2.86 -13.85 0.39
CA PHE A 94 2.86 -12.60 -0.36
C PHE A 94 3.01 -11.38 0.58
N LEU A 95 2.21 -11.30 1.65
CA LEU A 95 2.28 -10.22 2.64
C LEU A 95 3.65 -10.15 3.32
N GLY A 96 4.25 -11.32 3.62
CA GLY A 96 5.59 -11.44 4.18
C GLY A 96 6.74 -11.22 3.19
N GLY A 97 6.46 -10.92 1.92
CA GLY A 97 7.48 -10.68 0.90
C GLY A 97 8.26 -11.94 0.46
N LEU A 98 7.74 -13.14 0.73
CA LEU A 98 8.33 -14.41 0.32
C LEU A 98 8.04 -14.75 -1.15
N VAL A 99 6.97 -14.18 -1.71
CA VAL A 99 6.51 -14.48 -3.08
C VAL A 99 6.80 -13.31 -4.00
N GLU A 100 7.59 -13.57 -5.04
CA GLU A 100 7.68 -12.69 -6.19
C GLU A 100 6.56 -13.01 -7.17
N VAL A 101 5.86 -11.97 -7.63
CA VAL A 101 4.71 -12.09 -8.54
C VAL A 101 5.09 -11.59 -9.93
N GLY A 102 4.69 -12.32 -10.96
CA GLY A 102 4.95 -12.01 -12.37
C GLY A 102 3.66 -11.70 -13.14
N GLY A 103 3.81 -11.23 -14.38
CA GLY A 103 2.70 -11.05 -15.32
C GLY A 103 1.49 -10.30 -14.74
N SER A 104 0.31 -10.89 -14.93
CA SER A 104 -0.97 -10.39 -14.43
C SER A 104 -1.03 -10.27 -12.90
N ALA A 105 -0.34 -11.16 -12.16
CA ALA A 105 -0.32 -11.17 -10.71
C ALA A 105 0.42 -9.97 -10.08
N LYS A 106 1.13 -9.15 -10.89
CA LYS A 106 1.63 -7.84 -10.44
C LYS A 106 0.51 -6.93 -9.93
N TYR A 107 -0.74 -7.15 -10.35
CA TYR A 107 -1.94 -6.53 -9.79
C TYR A 107 -2.03 -6.62 -8.25
N LEU A 108 -1.51 -7.70 -7.63
CA LEU A 108 -1.47 -7.83 -6.16
C LEU A 108 -0.67 -6.73 -5.47
N ARG A 109 0.35 -6.18 -6.14
CA ARG A 109 1.21 -5.11 -5.60
C ARG A 109 0.71 -3.71 -5.91
N ASP A 110 -0.18 -3.59 -6.89
CA ASP A 110 -0.80 -2.31 -7.20
C ASP A 110 -1.67 -1.85 -6.03
N GLN A 111 -1.60 -0.58 -5.66
CA GLN A 111 -2.35 -0.03 -4.54
C GLN A 111 -2.80 1.38 -4.90
N LYS A 112 -3.95 1.79 -4.38
CA LYS A 112 -4.35 3.19 -4.41
C LYS A 112 -3.28 4.07 -3.77
N THR A 113 -3.02 5.23 -4.37
CA THR A 113 -2.00 6.17 -3.87
C THR A 113 -2.59 7.37 -3.11
N SER A 114 -3.93 7.50 -3.15
CA SER A 114 -4.71 8.59 -2.57
C SER A 114 -5.99 8.05 -1.94
N ALA A 115 -6.51 8.72 -0.91
CA ALA A 115 -7.83 8.49 -0.35
C ALA A 115 -8.95 9.04 -1.26
N HIS A 116 -8.62 9.95 -2.17
CA HIS A 116 -9.52 10.56 -3.15
C HIS A 116 -9.50 9.83 -4.51
N GLN A 117 -9.26 8.52 -4.48
CA GLN A 117 -9.19 7.67 -5.66
C GLN A 117 -10.28 6.59 -5.61
N SER A 118 -11.20 6.65 -6.57
CA SER A 118 -12.15 5.58 -6.85
C SER A 118 -11.52 4.58 -7.82
N ARG A 119 -11.76 3.29 -7.59
CA ARG A 119 -11.15 2.21 -8.37
C ARG A 119 -12.13 1.09 -8.62
N VAL A 120 -12.15 0.61 -9.86
CA VAL A 120 -12.86 -0.61 -10.25
C VAL A 120 -11.96 -1.45 -11.14
N THR A 121 -11.83 -2.73 -10.84
CA THR A 121 -11.00 -3.67 -11.59
C THR A 121 -11.86 -4.62 -12.40
N LEU A 122 -11.56 -4.77 -13.69
CA LEU A 122 -12.04 -5.86 -14.54
C LEU A 122 -10.95 -6.93 -14.63
N GLN A 123 -11.29 -8.16 -14.29
CA GLN A 123 -10.43 -9.33 -14.50
C GLN A 123 -11.00 -10.18 -15.62
N TYR A 124 -10.21 -10.39 -16.66
CA TYR A 124 -10.45 -11.39 -17.70
C TYR A 124 -9.50 -12.58 -17.47
N SER A 125 -10.04 -13.80 -17.43
CA SER A 125 -9.26 -15.02 -17.23
C SER A 125 -9.62 -16.06 -18.28
N GLN A 126 -8.62 -16.70 -18.89
CA GLN A 126 -8.83 -17.78 -19.84
C GLN A 126 -7.88 -18.94 -19.54
N THR A 127 -8.40 -20.15 -19.36
CA THR A 127 -7.61 -21.38 -19.28
C THR A 127 -7.61 -22.09 -20.62
N THR A 128 -6.57 -22.88 -20.91
CA THR A 128 -6.38 -23.53 -22.21
C THR A 128 -6.18 -25.03 -22.08
N ARG A 129 -5.21 -25.47 -21.28
CA ARG A 129 -4.85 -26.89 -21.13
C ARG A 129 -4.45 -27.23 -19.71
N PHE A 130 -4.59 -28.50 -19.38
CA PHE A 130 -4.18 -29.11 -18.12
C PHE A 130 -3.14 -30.19 -18.42
N GLU A 131 -1.98 -30.09 -17.79
CA GLU A 131 -0.88 -31.04 -17.92
C GLU A 131 -0.63 -31.71 -16.58
N HIS A 132 -0.39 -33.02 -16.57
CA HIS A 132 -0.03 -33.73 -15.34
C HIS A 132 0.87 -34.94 -15.59
N LEU A 133 1.66 -35.28 -14.57
CA LEU A 133 2.51 -36.47 -14.56
C LEU A 133 1.68 -37.72 -14.27
N THR A 134 1.92 -38.79 -15.03
CA THR A 134 1.31 -40.10 -14.75
C THR A 134 2.02 -40.82 -13.59
N MET A 135 1.32 -41.79 -12.98
CA MET A 135 1.78 -42.48 -11.76
C MET A 135 3.06 -43.31 -11.93
N THR A 136 3.46 -43.63 -13.17
CA THR A 136 4.70 -44.38 -13.48
C THR A 136 5.94 -43.70 -12.91
N GLN A 137 5.96 -42.37 -12.83
CA GLN A 137 7.13 -41.62 -12.36
C GLN A 137 7.31 -41.58 -10.85
N LEU A 138 6.21 -41.63 -10.09
CA LEU A 138 6.29 -41.53 -8.63
C LEU A 138 6.99 -42.75 -8.00
N GLY A 139 7.15 -43.85 -8.74
CA GLY A 139 7.87 -45.05 -8.28
C GLY A 139 9.35 -45.12 -8.66
N ASN A 140 9.79 -44.43 -9.71
CA ASN A 140 11.16 -44.54 -10.27
C ASN A 140 11.85 -43.16 -10.32
N ILE A 141 12.57 -42.81 -9.26
CA ILE A 141 13.26 -41.52 -9.13
C ILE A 141 14.71 -41.65 -9.64
N THR A 142 15.11 -40.79 -10.58
CA THR A 142 16.44 -40.78 -11.20
C THR A 142 17.50 -40.15 -10.27
N TYR A 143 17.13 -39.10 -9.54
CA TYR A 143 18.03 -38.32 -8.68
C TYR A 143 17.53 -38.30 -7.22
N PRO A 144 17.70 -39.38 -6.45
CA PRO A 144 17.21 -39.47 -5.08
C PRO A 144 17.98 -38.58 -4.08
N GLU A 145 19.15 -38.05 -4.45
CA GLU A 145 19.97 -37.19 -3.58
C GLU A 145 19.22 -35.94 -3.12
N VAL A 146 18.26 -35.46 -3.93
CA VAL A 146 17.39 -34.31 -3.63
C VAL A 146 16.69 -34.48 -2.26
N PHE A 147 16.35 -35.70 -1.85
CA PHE A 147 15.68 -35.94 -0.56
C PHE A 147 16.61 -35.68 0.63
N GLU A 148 17.91 -35.94 0.48
CA GLU A 148 18.92 -35.69 1.52
C GLU A 148 19.29 -34.22 1.62
N GLU A 149 19.26 -33.50 0.49
CA GLU A 149 19.54 -32.05 0.42
C GLU A 149 18.49 -31.21 1.17
N LYS A 150 17.26 -31.70 1.28
CA LYS A 150 16.16 -31.04 2.02
C LYS A 150 15.86 -29.61 1.56
N THR A 151 16.17 -29.32 0.30
CA THR A 151 15.99 -28.01 -0.37
C THR A 151 14.54 -27.79 -0.80
N ALA A 152 13.78 -28.86 -1.02
CA ALA A 152 12.38 -28.81 -1.41
C ALA A 152 11.51 -29.71 -0.52
N THR A 153 10.23 -29.37 -0.41
CA THR A 153 9.24 -30.16 0.34
C THR A 153 8.21 -30.84 -0.58
N HIS A 154 8.01 -30.30 -1.77
CA HIS A 154 7.02 -30.76 -2.75
C HIS A 154 7.59 -30.77 -4.16
N VAL A 155 6.92 -31.50 -5.06
CA VAL A 155 7.12 -31.44 -6.52
C VAL A 155 5.81 -31.10 -7.21
N VAL A 156 5.86 -30.28 -8.25
CA VAL A 156 4.70 -29.97 -9.10
C VAL A 156 4.33 -31.21 -9.91
N THR A 157 3.13 -31.74 -9.73
CA THR A 157 2.65 -32.92 -10.48
C THR A 157 1.59 -32.59 -11.52
N ALA A 158 0.92 -31.44 -11.40
CA ALA A 158 -0.01 -30.96 -12.41
C ALA A 158 -0.03 -29.44 -12.51
N VAL A 159 -0.37 -28.93 -13.70
CA VAL A 159 -0.45 -27.50 -14.03
C VAL A 159 -1.64 -27.24 -14.93
N LEU A 160 -2.43 -26.22 -14.57
CA LEU A 160 -3.44 -25.61 -15.42
C LEU A 160 -2.86 -24.35 -16.05
N TYR A 161 -2.79 -24.35 -17.38
CA TYR A 161 -2.27 -23.24 -18.17
C TYR A 161 -3.38 -22.33 -18.66
N GLY A 162 -3.02 -21.07 -18.87
CA GLY A 162 -3.92 -20.04 -19.35
C GLY A 162 -3.24 -18.68 -19.42
N ALA A 163 -4.05 -17.64 -19.39
CA ALA A 163 -3.63 -16.27 -19.29
C ALA A 163 -4.68 -15.45 -18.56
N GLN A 164 -4.24 -14.46 -17.79
CA GLN A 164 -5.11 -13.51 -17.11
C GLN A 164 -4.75 -12.08 -17.50
N ALA A 165 -5.73 -11.19 -17.40
CA ALA A 165 -5.58 -9.77 -17.63
C ALA A 165 -6.43 -8.99 -16.62
N PHE A 166 -5.83 -8.00 -15.99
CA PHE A 166 -6.46 -7.03 -15.10
C PHE A 166 -6.41 -5.66 -15.75
N MET A 167 -7.58 -5.04 -15.89
CA MET A 167 -7.72 -3.63 -16.24
C MET A 167 -8.20 -2.90 -15.00
N VAL A 168 -7.32 -2.09 -14.42
CA VAL A 168 -7.58 -1.31 -13.20
C VAL A 168 -7.98 0.09 -13.62
N PHE A 169 -9.25 0.44 -13.42
CA PHE A 169 -9.79 1.74 -13.76
C PHE A 169 -9.78 2.64 -12.55
N ASP A 170 -9.13 3.80 -12.67
CA ASP A 170 -9.02 4.79 -11.60
C ASP A 170 -9.65 6.12 -12.02
N LYS A 171 -10.39 6.72 -11.10
CA LYS A 171 -10.87 8.11 -11.18
C LYS A 171 -10.52 8.84 -9.88
N THR A 172 -9.71 9.89 -10.01
CA THR A 172 -9.45 10.83 -8.91
C THR A 172 -10.58 11.83 -8.83
N PHE A 173 -10.99 12.17 -7.61
CA PHE A 173 -12.03 13.16 -7.35
C PHE A 173 -11.53 14.23 -6.36
N SER A 174 -12.17 15.39 -6.38
CA SER A 174 -11.92 16.50 -5.48
C SER A 174 -12.72 16.38 -4.17
N GLU A 175 -12.37 17.16 -3.15
CA GLU A 175 -13.09 17.18 -1.86
C GLU A 175 -14.57 17.57 -1.98
N ASN A 176 -14.94 18.29 -3.05
CA ASN A 176 -16.31 18.76 -3.27
C ASN A 176 -17.20 17.74 -4.00
N GLU A 177 -16.62 16.65 -4.51
CA GLU A 177 -17.36 15.60 -5.21
C GLU A 177 -17.88 14.55 -4.21
N ASP A 178 -19.10 14.06 -4.45
CA ASP A 178 -19.65 12.97 -3.65
C ASP A 178 -18.93 11.65 -3.99
N LYS A 179 -18.17 11.14 -3.01
CA LYS A 179 -17.42 9.89 -3.15
C LYS A 179 -18.31 8.71 -3.56
N GLN A 180 -19.51 8.58 -2.98
CA GLN A 180 -20.40 7.46 -3.28
C GLN A 180 -20.95 7.56 -4.70
N GLU A 181 -21.25 8.78 -5.16
CA GLU A 181 -21.67 9.02 -6.53
C GLU A 181 -20.54 8.66 -7.53
N VAL A 182 -19.32 9.12 -7.28
CA VAL A 182 -18.15 8.81 -8.13
C VAL A 182 -17.87 7.30 -8.17
N GLU A 183 -17.90 6.62 -7.02
CA GLU A 183 -17.73 5.16 -6.92
C GLU A 183 -18.85 4.39 -7.64
N GLY A 184 -20.11 4.80 -7.45
CA GLY A 184 -21.25 4.19 -8.10
C GLY A 184 -21.19 4.31 -9.63
N HIS A 185 -20.88 5.50 -10.12
CA HIS A 185 -20.77 5.79 -11.55
C HIS A 185 -19.63 5.04 -12.22
N LEU A 186 -18.42 5.02 -11.62
CA LEU A 186 -17.28 4.27 -12.15
C LEU A 186 -17.59 2.77 -12.25
N ASN A 187 -18.22 2.20 -11.22
CA ASN A 187 -18.63 0.79 -11.20
C ASN A 187 -19.60 0.44 -12.32
N VAL A 188 -20.59 1.31 -12.58
CA VAL A 188 -21.55 1.12 -13.69
C VAL A 188 -20.83 1.18 -15.04
N MET A 189 -19.94 2.14 -15.26
CA MET A 189 -19.20 2.25 -16.52
C MET A 189 -18.37 1.01 -16.82
N VAL A 190 -17.56 0.55 -15.86
CA VAL A 190 -16.69 -0.61 -16.08
C VAL A 190 -17.52 -1.87 -16.32
N LYS A 191 -18.62 -2.08 -15.58
CA LYS A 191 -19.53 -3.21 -15.80
C LYS A 191 -20.26 -3.19 -17.15
N LYS A 192 -20.36 -2.02 -17.80
CA LYS A 192 -20.93 -1.90 -19.16
C LYS A 192 -19.96 -2.32 -20.26
N ILE A 193 -18.65 -2.40 -20.00
CA ILE A 193 -17.64 -2.74 -21.02
C ILE A 193 -18.02 -3.98 -21.86
N PRO A 194 -18.47 -5.11 -21.29
CA PRO A 194 -18.88 -6.29 -22.07
C PRO A 194 -20.13 -6.08 -22.94
N LEU A 195 -20.96 -5.10 -22.60
CA LEU A 195 -22.26 -4.84 -23.24
C LEU A 195 -22.15 -3.83 -24.39
N LEU A 196 -21.03 -3.11 -24.49
CA LEU A 196 -20.85 -2.06 -25.49
C LEU A 196 -20.45 -2.67 -26.84
N SER A 197 -21.35 -2.58 -27.83
CA SER A 197 -21.00 -2.78 -29.24
C SER A 197 -20.22 -1.57 -29.77
N ILE A 198 -19.20 -1.82 -30.59
CA ILE A 198 -18.48 -0.79 -31.36
C ILE A 198 -18.63 -1.29 -32.79
N GLU A 199 -19.77 -0.98 -33.40
CA GLU A 199 -19.96 -1.19 -34.83
C GLU A 199 -19.53 0.13 -35.51
N GLY A 200 -18.23 0.26 -35.78
CA GLY A 200 -17.64 1.47 -36.37
C GLY A 200 -17.27 2.59 -35.37
N GLU A 201 -16.47 3.56 -35.83
CA GLU A 201 -15.90 4.67 -35.05
C GLU A 201 -16.94 5.61 -34.37
N GLY A 202 -18.24 5.43 -34.61
CA GLY A 202 -19.29 6.35 -34.16
C GLY A 202 -20.41 5.77 -33.28
N ASP A 203 -20.52 4.46 -33.08
CA ASP A 203 -21.76 3.84 -32.54
C ASP A 203 -21.64 3.30 -31.11
N LEU A 204 -20.74 3.90 -30.32
CA LEU A 204 -20.70 3.71 -28.88
C LEU A 204 -21.92 4.37 -28.25
N LYS A 205 -22.87 3.53 -27.78
CA LYS A 205 -24.05 3.96 -27.01
C LYS A 205 -23.64 4.45 -25.61
N MET A 206 -22.99 5.61 -25.60
CA MET A 206 -22.68 6.39 -24.40
C MET A 206 -23.40 7.72 -24.50
N ASN A 207 -24.08 8.12 -23.42
CA ASN A 207 -24.61 9.47 -23.33
C ASN A 207 -23.49 10.49 -23.08
N ASP A 208 -23.78 11.78 -23.25
CA ASP A 208 -22.75 12.83 -23.15
C ASP A 208 -22.06 12.88 -21.79
N LYS A 209 -22.77 12.57 -20.70
CA LYS A 209 -22.19 12.49 -19.34
C LYS A 209 -21.24 11.30 -19.20
N GLU A 210 -21.56 10.16 -19.80
CA GLU A 210 -20.68 8.98 -19.81
C GLU A 210 -19.40 9.24 -20.62
N LYS A 211 -19.50 10.00 -21.71
CA LYS A 211 -18.32 10.41 -22.50
C LYS A 211 -17.41 11.34 -21.72
N GLU A 212 -17.96 12.40 -21.12
CA GLU A 212 -17.22 13.33 -20.27
C GLU A 212 -16.53 12.59 -19.11
N MET A 213 -17.24 11.65 -18.48
CA MET A 213 -16.64 10.86 -17.40
C MET A 213 -15.52 9.92 -17.89
N ALA A 214 -15.67 9.32 -19.08
CA ALA A 214 -14.64 8.46 -19.67
C ALA A 214 -13.30 9.18 -19.87
N GLU A 215 -13.33 10.49 -20.17
CA GLU A 215 -12.12 11.33 -20.33
C GLU A 215 -11.32 11.47 -19.01
N HIS A 216 -11.98 11.26 -17.87
CA HIS A 216 -11.37 11.37 -16.54
C HIS A 216 -11.10 10.01 -15.87
N ILE A 217 -11.21 8.91 -16.63
CA ILE A 217 -10.89 7.57 -16.15
C ILE A 217 -9.59 7.09 -16.79
N SER A 218 -8.58 6.87 -15.95
CA SER A 218 -7.35 6.20 -16.36
C SER A 218 -7.49 4.69 -16.25
N CYS A 219 -6.74 3.95 -17.06
CA CYS A 219 -6.62 2.49 -16.99
C CYS A 219 -5.16 2.10 -16.75
N THR A 220 -4.93 1.15 -15.85
CA THR A 220 -3.64 0.46 -15.71
C THR A 220 -3.82 -1.02 -16.03
N PHE A 221 -2.98 -1.55 -16.93
CA PHE A 221 -3.08 -2.93 -17.39
C PHE A 221 -2.01 -3.84 -16.78
N TYR A 222 -2.44 -5.00 -16.27
CA TYR A 222 -1.56 -6.10 -15.86
C TYR A 222 -2.01 -7.39 -16.55
N GLY A 223 -1.19 -7.97 -17.42
CA GLY A 223 -1.58 -9.17 -18.14
C GLY A 223 -0.44 -10.12 -18.41
N ASP A 224 -0.80 -11.36 -18.76
CA ASP A 224 0.14 -12.41 -19.17
C ASP A 224 0.39 -12.41 -20.70
N CYS A 225 0.01 -11.33 -21.38
CA CYS A 225 0.22 -11.16 -22.81
C CYS A 225 1.08 -9.93 -23.11
N VAL A 226 1.96 -10.05 -24.10
CA VAL A 226 2.75 -8.93 -24.61
C VAL A 226 1.89 -8.12 -25.58
N LEU A 227 1.59 -6.88 -25.23
CA LEU A 227 0.90 -5.91 -26.07
C LEU A 227 1.91 -4.98 -26.75
N GLU A 228 1.56 -4.44 -27.91
CA GLU A 228 2.35 -3.38 -28.56
C GLU A 228 2.27 -2.09 -27.73
N GLU A 229 1.07 -1.74 -27.27
CA GLU A 229 0.80 -0.59 -26.41
C GLU A 229 -0.18 -1.00 -25.30
N ASN A 230 0.11 -0.57 -24.07
CA ASN A 230 -0.78 -0.79 -22.93
C ASN A 230 -1.87 0.29 -22.89
N PRO A 231 -3.13 -0.05 -22.57
CA PRO A 231 -4.18 0.94 -22.45
C PRO A 231 -3.95 1.82 -21.23
N THR A 232 -4.07 3.12 -21.43
CA THR A 232 -3.95 4.17 -20.41
C THR A 232 -5.27 4.90 -20.17
N THR A 233 -6.21 4.80 -21.12
CA THR A 233 -7.53 5.45 -21.05
C THR A 233 -8.66 4.42 -21.01
N TYR A 234 -9.84 4.86 -20.59
CA TYR A 234 -11.05 4.03 -20.64
C TYR A 234 -11.35 3.50 -22.05
N MET A 235 -11.19 4.34 -23.08
CA MET A 235 -11.50 4.00 -24.47
C MET A 235 -10.53 2.96 -25.03
N GLU A 236 -9.23 3.09 -24.75
CA GLU A 236 -8.21 2.10 -25.13
C GLU A 236 -8.48 0.75 -24.45
N ALA A 237 -8.84 0.76 -23.16
CA ALA A 237 -9.16 -0.46 -22.41
C ALA A 237 -10.37 -1.19 -23.02
N LEU A 238 -11.42 -0.46 -23.41
CA LEU A 238 -12.58 -1.02 -24.09
C LEU A 238 -12.21 -1.67 -25.44
N GLN A 239 -11.34 -1.02 -26.22
CA GLN A 239 -10.85 -1.58 -27.48
C GLN A 239 -10.01 -2.84 -27.25
N LEU A 240 -9.12 -2.82 -26.25
CA LEU A 240 -8.31 -3.97 -25.89
C LEU A 240 -9.18 -5.14 -25.42
N TYR A 241 -10.18 -4.88 -24.58
CA TYR A 241 -11.10 -5.91 -24.07
C TYR A 241 -11.72 -6.74 -25.20
N LYS A 242 -12.10 -6.11 -26.31
CA LYS A 242 -12.68 -6.80 -27.48
C LYS A 242 -11.67 -7.67 -28.23
N LYS A 243 -10.40 -7.26 -28.23
CA LYS A 243 -9.30 -7.99 -28.88
C LYS A 243 -8.79 -9.13 -28.01
N LEU A 244 -8.92 -9.05 -26.67
CA LEU A 244 -8.39 -10.04 -25.72
C LEU A 244 -8.72 -11.50 -26.08
N PRO A 245 -9.98 -11.89 -26.38
CA PRO A 245 -10.28 -13.29 -26.70
C PRO A 245 -9.52 -13.80 -27.93
N SER A 246 -9.35 -12.95 -28.95
CA SER A 246 -8.60 -13.32 -30.16
C SER A 246 -7.09 -13.38 -29.91
N LEU A 247 -6.55 -12.41 -29.15
CA LEU A 247 -5.13 -12.35 -28.81
C LEU A 247 -4.69 -13.57 -27.99
N LEU A 248 -5.49 -13.95 -27.00
CA LEU A 248 -5.18 -15.07 -26.12
C LEU A 248 -5.38 -16.44 -26.80
N ARG A 249 -6.31 -16.55 -27.78
CA ARG A 249 -6.45 -17.77 -28.60
C ARG A 249 -5.30 -17.96 -29.58
N GLN A 250 -4.81 -16.89 -30.20
CA GLN A 250 -3.69 -16.97 -31.14
C GLN A 250 -2.36 -17.34 -30.47
N ARG A 251 -2.27 -17.13 -29.15
CA ARG A 251 -1.09 -17.37 -28.33
C ARG A 251 -1.29 -18.50 -27.31
N GLU A 252 -2.05 -19.53 -27.69
CA GLU A 252 -2.28 -20.70 -26.82
C GLU A 252 -0.97 -21.41 -26.42
N ASP A 253 0.06 -21.33 -27.27
CA ASP A 253 1.39 -21.87 -26.99
C ASP A 253 2.18 -21.03 -25.97
N ASP A 254 1.85 -19.74 -25.82
CA ASP A 254 2.44 -18.83 -24.84
C ASP A 254 1.71 -18.88 -23.48
N ALA A 255 0.76 -19.80 -23.31
CA ALA A 255 0.00 -19.92 -22.08
C ALA A 255 0.92 -20.15 -20.87
N VAL A 256 0.68 -19.41 -19.80
CA VAL A 256 1.46 -19.47 -18.57
C VAL A 256 0.76 -20.33 -17.51
N PRO A 257 1.50 -20.88 -16.53
CA PRO A 257 0.88 -21.52 -15.37
C PRO A 257 -0.07 -20.55 -14.66
N VAL A 258 -1.33 -20.96 -14.49
CA VAL A 258 -2.33 -20.23 -13.70
C VAL A 258 -2.51 -20.89 -12.33
N LYS A 259 -2.58 -22.23 -12.32
CA LYS A 259 -2.78 -23.03 -11.11
C LYS A 259 -1.92 -24.29 -11.15
N VAL A 260 -1.42 -24.72 -10.00
CA VAL A 260 -0.57 -25.91 -9.87
C VAL A 260 -1.00 -26.82 -8.73
N TRP A 261 -0.65 -28.09 -8.86
CA TRP A 261 -0.82 -29.10 -7.82
C TRP A 261 0.55 -29.60 -7.38
N LEU A 262 0.79 -29.52 -6.07
CA LEU A 262 2.04 -29.88 -5.43
C LEU A 262 1.87 -31.19 -4.67
N TYR A 263 2.73 -32.17 -4.95
CA TYR A 263 2.75 -33.46 -4.28
C TYR A 263 3.87 -33.50 -3.22
N PRO A 264 3.58 -33.92 -1.97
CA PRO A 264 4.59 -33.94 -0.90
C PRO A 264 5.70 -34.96 -1.17
N LEU A 265 6.96 -34.53 -1.11
CA LEU A 265 8.11 -35.42 -1.29
C LEU A 265 8.23 -36.46 -0.18
N ALA A 266 7.74 -36.15 1.01
CA ALA A 266 7.70 -37.06 2.15
C ALA A 266 6.85 -38.32 1.93
N LEU A 267 5.96 -38.32 0.93
CA LEU A 267 5.22 -39.50 0.51
C LEU A 267 6.05 -40.41 -0.42
N LEU A 268 7.08 -39.87 -1.06
CA LEU A 268 8.00 -40.61 -1.92
C LEU A 268 9.18 -41.17 -1.12
N ASP A 269 9.79 -40.34 -0.27
CA ASP A 269 10.89 -40.74 0.61
C ASP A 269 10.77 -40.05 1.98
N LYS A 270 10.87 -40.83 3.06
CA LYS A 270 10.75 -40.35 4.44
C LYS A 270 11.86 -39.36 4.85
N LYS A 271 12.99 -39.35 4.13
CA LYS A 271 14.12 -38.45 4.39
C LYS A 271 13.88 -37.03 3.87
N ALA A 272 12.94 -36.86 2.94
CA ALA A 272 12.61 -35.58 2.35
C ALA A 272 12.19 -34.54 3.41
N ALA A 273 12.45 -33.26 3.12
CA ALA A 273 11.95 -32.17 3.95
C ALA A 273 10.41 -32.11 3.92
N LYS A 274 9.84 -31.57 5.00
CA LYS A 274 8.38 -31.46 5.19
C LYS A 274 7.98 -30.04 5.50
N LEU A 275 6.72 -29.74 5.19
CA LEU A 275 6.01 -28.64 5.82
C LEU A 275 5.56 -29.13 7.20
N GLU A 276 6.20 -28.66 8.27
CA GLU A 276 5.94 -29.13 9.64
C GLU A 276 4.72 -28.46 10.26
N ARG A 277 4.43 -27.21 9.86
CA ARG A 277 3.31 -26.42 10.39
C ARG A 277 2.70 -25.52 9.30
N GLU A 278 1.41 -25.26 9.43
CA GLU A 278 0.72 -24.17 8.75
C GLU A 278 0.53 -23.00 9.71
N ILE A 279 0.56 -21.78 9.17
CA ILE A 279 0.23 -20.58 9.92
C ILE A 279 -1.30 -20.44 9.90
N GLY A 280 -1.92 -20.27 11.08
CA GLY A 280 -3.37 -20.14 11.18
C GLY A 280 -3.92 -18.98 10.33
N ALA A 281 -5.00 -19.23 9.58
CA ALA A 281 -5.65 -18.22 8.72
C ALA A 281 -6.09 -16.97 9.50
N THR A 282 -6.44 -17.11 10.78
CA THR A 282 -6.78 -16.00 11.68
C THR A 282 -5.58 -15.08 11.95
N LEU A 283 -4.36 -15.63 12.07
CA LEU A 283 -3.15 -14.83 12.22
C LEU A 283 -2.78 -14.11 10.93
N ILE A 284 -2.92 -14.80 9.78
CA ILE A 284 -2.71 -14.18 8.47
C ILE A 284 -3.69 -13.01 8.26
N SER A 285 -4.96 -13.18 8.65
CA SER A 285 -5.95 -12.11 8.60
C SER A 285 -5.55 -10.91 9.48
N LYS A 286 -4.95 -11.14 10.66
CA LYS A 286 -4.46 -10.03 11.51
C LYS A 286 -3.28 -9.29 10.88
N VAL A 287 -2.34 -10.02 10.25
CA VAL A 287 -1.23 -9.41 9.51
C VAL A 287 -1.76 -8.56 8.35
N GLU A 288 -2.75 -9.08 7.63
CA GLU A 288 -3.44 -8.34 6.58
C GLU A 288 -4.09 -7.05 7.10
N THR A 289 -4.83 -7.12 8.21
CA THR A 289 -5.44 -5.93 8.83
C THR A 289 -4.40 -4.86 9.15
N VAL A 290 -3.27 -5.25 9.74
CA VAL A 290 -2.17 -4.31 10.03
C VAL A 290 -1.64 -3.65 8.74
N LEU A 291 -1.43 -4.42 7.68
CA LEU A 291 -0.92 -3.89 6.41
C LEU A 291 -1.94 -2.96 5.71
N GLU A 292 -3.23 -3.26 5.80
CA GLU A 292 -4.32 -2.39 5.31
C GLU A 292 -4.35 -1.05 6.08
N GLU A 293 -4.29 -1.10 7.41
CA GLU A 293 -4.28 0.08 8.27
C GLU A 293 -3.06 0.98 7.99
N LEU A 294 -1.88 0.36 7.80
CA LEU A 294 -0.68 1.08 7.37
C LEU A 294 -0.88 1.70 5.97
N GLY A 295 -1.46 0.97 5.02
CA GLY A 295 -1.75 1.48 3.67
C GLY A 295 -2.76 2.64 3.66
N GLU A 296 -3.72 2.66 4.58
CA GLU A 296 -4.64 3.81 4.76
C GLU A 296 -3.89 5.05 5.26
N ALA A 297 -3.05 4.91 6.28
CA ALA A 297 -2.23 6.00 6.81
C ALA A 297 -1.28 6.57 5.74
N GLU A 298 -0.67 5.71 4.92
CA GLU A 298 0.20 6.12 3.82
C GLU A 298 -0.54 6.95 2.76
N ARG A 299 -1.72 6.50 2.33
CA ARG A 299 -2.56 7.23 1.37
C ARG A 299 -2.95 8.60 1.91
N LYS A 300 -3.39 8.67 3.17
CA LYS A 300 -3.75 9.95 3.80
C LYS A 300 -2.54 10.87 3.89
N CYS A 301 -1.38 10.37 4.27
CA CYS A 301 -0.13 11.15 4.29
C CYS A 301 0.24 11.68 2.89
N ASN A 302 0.13 10.85 1.86
CA ASN A 302 0.40 11.24 0.48
C ASN A 302 -0.53 12.37 -0.01
N ASP A 303 -1.80 12.37 0.41
CA ASP A 303 -2.74 13.44 0.12
C ASP A 303 -2.35 14.75 0.82
N LEU A 304 -1.96 14.68 2.10
CA LEU A 304 -1.50 15.84 2.86
C LEU A 304 -0.26 16.47 2.22
N VAL A 305 0.73 15.66 1.82
CA VAL A 305 1.97 16.14 1.18
C VAL A 305 1.69 16.86 -0.15
N LYS A 306 0.66 16.43 -0.89
CA LYS A 306 0.24 17.07 -2.16
C LYS A 306 -0.61 18.32 -1.96
N ASN A 307 -1.04 18.62 -0.73
CA ASN A 307 -1.84 19.80 -0.46
C ASN A 307 -1.07 21.08 -0.79
N ARG A 308 -1.72 22.03 -1.47
CA ARG A 308 -1.09 23.28 -1.92
C ARG A 308 -0.55 24.12 -0.76
N THR A 309 -1.29 24.19 0.34
CA THR A 309 -0.90 24.93 1.56
C THR A 309 0.41 24.41 2.14
N VAL A 310 0.68 23.09 2.04
CA VAL A 310 1.95 22.51 2.51
C VAL A 310 3.16 23.02 1.71
N SER A 311 2.96 23.44 0.46
CA SER A 311 4.03 24.06 -0.34
C SER A 311 4.40 25.46 0.16
N ASP A 312 3.49 26.15 0.84
CA ASP A 312 3.71 27.48 1.39
C ASP A 312 4.37 27.44 2.79
N PHE A 313 4.16 26.35 3.53
CA PHE A 313 4.64 26.19 4.91
C PHE A 313 5.65 25.03 5.02
N GLN A 314 6.92 25.36 4.82
CA GLN A 314 8.01 24.38 4.80
C GLN A 314 8.11 23.55 6.09
N ASP A 315 7.80 24.12 7.26
CA ASP A 315 7.88 23.40 8.54
C ASP A 315 6.86 22.25 8.65
N VAL A 316 5.67 22.40 8.04
CA VAL A 316 4.67 21.32 7.95
C VAL A 316 5.15 20.26 6.96
N LYS A 317 5.72 20.68 5.83
CA LYS A 317 6.29 19.79 4.82
C LYS A 317 7.42 18.94 5.38
N ASP A 318 8.34 19.54 6.13
CA ASP A 318 9.47 18.85 6.76
C ASP A 318 8.99 17.79 7.75
N ARG A 319 7.97 18.11 8.57
CA ARG A 319 7.34 17.13 9.49
C ARG A 319 6.71 15.96 8.74
N LEU A 320 5.96 16.21 7.67
CA LEU A 320 5.39 15.15 6.84
C LEU A 320 6.48 14.28 6.18
N GLN A 321 7.59 14.87 5.73
CA GLN A 321 8.71 14.13 5.13
C GLN A 321 9.41 13.23 6.15
N ILE A 322 9.66 13.74 7.37
CA ILE A 322 10.20 12.94 8.48
C ILE A 322 9.26 11.75 8.77
N PHE A 323 7.95 11.99 8.84
CA PHE A 323 6.98 10.93 9.01
C PHE A 323 7.06 9.90 7.87
N GLN A 324 7.04 10.32 6.61
CA GLN A 324 7.12 9.40 5.45
C GLN A 324 8.36 8.52 5.49
N GLN A 325 9.52 9.08 5.85
CA GLN A 325 10.75 8.31 5.99
C GLN A 325 10.64 7.28 7.11
N SER A 326 10.30 7.71 8.33
CA SER A 326 10.16 6.82 9.50
C SER A 326 9.09 5.75 9.27
N PHE A 327 7.99 6.10 8.62
CA PHE A 327 6.91 5.18 8.26
C PHE A 327 7.36 4.13 7.23
N GLY A 328 8.12 4.54 6.21
CA GLY A 328 8.72 3.63 5.24
C GLY A 328 9.69 2.64 5.89
N GLU A 329 10.56 3.13 6.78
CA GLU A 329 11.48 2.29 7.56
C GLU A 329 10.71 1.26 8.42
N TYR A 330 9.64 1.68 9.10
CA TYR A 330 8.79 0.78 9.87
C TYR A 330 8.17 -0.35 9.03
N LYS A 331 7.59 -0.02 7.87
CA LYS A 331 7.00 -1.01 6.96
C LYS A 331 8.01 -2.07 6.54
N VAL A 332 9.25 -1.66 6.23
CA VAL A 332 10.35 -2.56 5.88
C VAL A 332 10.70 -3.47 7.05
N LEU A 333 10.83 -2.94 8.27
CA LEU A 333 11.12 -3.72 9.47
C LEU A 333 10.03 -4.75 9.77
N PHE A 334 8.76 -4.33 9.72
CA PHE A 334 7.62 -5.22 9.91
C PHE A 334 7.61 -6.34 8.88
N GLN A 335 7.78 -6.02 7.59
CA GLN A 335 7.82 -7.03 6.52
C GLN A 335 9.02 -7.98 6.66
N LYS A 336 10.21 -7.47 7.03
CA LYS A 336 11.40 -8.29 7.29
C LYS A 336 11.16 -9.27 8.45
N ALA A 337 10.41 -8.86 9.47
CA ALA A 337 10.04 -9.75 10.57
C ALA A 337 9.16 -10.90 10.10
N LEU A 338 8.16 -10.63 9.26
CA LEU A 338 7.30 -11.65 8.64
C LEU A 338 8.10 -12.59 7.73
N TYR A 339 8.95 -12.03 6.87
CA TYR A 339 9.83 -12.78 5.96
C TYR A 339 10.69 -13.81 6.71
N ARG A 340 11.18 -13.45 7.91
CA ARG A 340 12.00 -14.33 8.76
C ARG A 340 11.15 -15.39 9.47
N ILE A 341 10.02 -14.99 10.07
CA ILE A 341 9.25 -15.86 10.96
C ILE A 341 8.38 -16.87 10.19
N PHE A 342 7.89 -16.53 9.00
CA PHE A 342 6.99 -17.43 8.26
C PHE A 342 7.67 -18.76 7.87
N PRO A 343 8.90 -18.77 7.31
CA PRO A 343 9.62 -20.01 7.06
C PRO A 343 9.98 -20.77 8.34
N ALA A 344 10.35 -20.06 9.42
CA ALA A 344 10.72 -20.68 10.69
C ALA A 344 9.53 -21.42 11.33
N ILE A 345 8.32 -20.83 11.29
CA ILE A 345 7.09 -21.51 11.73
C ILE A 345 6.84 -22.76 10.89
N ARG A 346 6.86 -22.61 9.57
CA ARG A 346 6.57 -23.70 8.62
C ARG A 346 7.57 -24.85 8.68
N SER A 347 8.80 -24.56 9.08
CA SER A 347 9.86 -25.54 9.31
C SER A 347 9.80 -26.17 10.71
N GLY A 348 8.91 -25.70 11.58
CA GLY A 348 8.76 -26.17 12.94
C GLY A 348 9.81 -25.66 13.93
N GLU A 349 10.70 -24.74 13.51
CA GLU A 349 11.74 -24.13 14.35
C GLU A 349 11.15 -23.28 15.47
N VAL A 350 10.05 -22.60 15.18
CA VAL A 350 9.26 -21.80 16.14
C VAL A 350 7.78 -22.10 15.97
N ASN A 351 6.96 -21.69 16.93
CA ASN A 351 5.51 -21.82 16.86
C ASN A 351 4.85 -20.47 16.50
N ASP A 352 3.53 -20.49 16.30
CA ASP A 352 2.70 -19.32 15.99
C ASP A 352 2.78 -18.19 17.03
N GLN A 353 3.34 -18.45 18.23
CA GLN A 353 3.59 -17.40 19.23
C GLN A 353 4.54 -16.34 18.68
N ALA A 354 5.55 -16.71 17.89
CA ALA A 354 6.50 -15.75 17.32
C ALA A 354 5.81 -14.70 16.42
N LEU A 355 4.78 -15.11 15.67
CA LEU A 355 3.97 -14.18 14.89
C LEU A 355 3.02 -13.36 15.78
N THR A 356 2.48 -13.97 16.82
CA THR A 356 1.66 -13.28 17.83
C THR A 356 2.47 -12.17 18.51
N ASP A 357 3.75 -12.41 18.80
CA ASP A 357 4.65 -11.43 19.41
C ASP A 357 4.93 -10.26 18.46
N ILE A 358 5.12 -10.50 17.16
CA ILE A 358 5.23 -9.43 16.15
C ILE A 358 3.98 -8.54 16.14
N LEU A 359 2.79 -9.15 16.15
CA LEU A 359 1.53 -8.41 16.18
C LEU A 359 1.35 -7.63 17.49
N LEU A 360 1.83 -8.18 18.62
CA LEU A 360 1.82 -7.50 19.91
C LEU A 360 2.78 -6.30 19.94
N ILE A 361 3.97 -6.42 19.34
CA ILE A 361 4.92 -5.32 19.18
C ILE A 361 4.27 -4.20 18.37
N HIS A 362 3.64 -4.52 17.23
CA HIS A 362 2.89 -3.54 16.44
C HIS A 362 1.78 -2.86 17.27
N GLY A 363 0.94 -3.64 17.95
CA GLY A 363 -0.18 -3.12 18.75
C GLY A 363 0.23 -2.30 19.98
N LYS A 364 1.51 -2.31 20.38
CA LYS A 364 2.05 -1.44 21.43
C LYS A 364 2.90 -0.29 20.90
N SER A 365 3.17 -0.28 19.60
CA SER A 365 3.95 0.76 18.95
C SER A 365 3.09 2.01 18.69
N LEU A 366 3.77 3.12 18.41
CA LEU A 366 3.15 4.35 17.94
C LEU A 366 2.67 4.28 16.48
N PHE A 367 2.96 3.17 15.78
CA PHE A 367 2.50 2.88 14.42
C PHE A 367 1.17 2.11 14.39
N GLN A 368 0.49 1.94 15.52
CA GLN A 368 -0.87 1.41 15.53
C GLN A 368 -1.87 2.39 14.87
N ALA A 369 -2.91 1.86 14.23
CA ALA A 369 -3.86 2.63 13.43
C ALA A 369 -4.41 3.89 14.11
N ASN A 370 -4.84 3.78 15.38
CA ASN A 370 -5.40 4.93 16.11
C ASN A 370 -4.40 6.07 16.32
N MET A 371 -3.11 5.76 16.52
CA MET A 371 -2.10 6.80 16.74
C MET A 371 -1.73 7.48 15.43
N LEU A 372 -1.54 6.71 14.36
CA LEU A 372 -1.30 7.23 13.01
C LEU A 372 -2.45 8.13 12.57
N ARG A 373 -3.69 7.65 12.72
CA ARG A 373 -4.90 8.40 12.37
C ARG A 373 -5.00 9.70 13.15
N LYS A 374 -4.84 9.67 14.48
CA LYS A 374 -4.90 10.87 15.32
C LYS A 374 -3.84 11.91 14.93
N TRP A 375 -2.60 11.48 14.66
CA TRP A 375 -1.55 12.41 14.23
C TRP A 375 -1.85 13.01 12.84
N LEU A 376 -2.25 12.20 11.87
CA LEU A 376 -2.61 12.66 10.52
C LEU A 376 -3.85 13.59 10.53
N GLU A 377 -4.85 13.32 11.36
CA GLU A 377 -6.02 14.19 11.57
C GLU A 377 -5.62 15.55 12.15
N ASN A 378 -4.66 15.57 13.09
CA ASN A 378 -4.12 16.83 13.63
C ASN A 378 -3.36 17.63 12.57
N VAL A 379 -2.54 16.97 11.74
CA VAL A 379 -1.82 17.66 10.65
C VAL A 379 -2.79 18.18 9.60
N GLN A 380 -3.83 17.42 9.23
CA GLN A 380 -4.91 17.91 8.36
C GLN A 380 -5.57 19.17 8.95
N SER A 381 -5.95 19.13 10.22
CA SER A 381 -6.60 20.27 10.89
C SER A 381 -5.69 21.50 10.95
N GLU A 382 -4.37 21.30 11.11
CA GLU A 382 -3.38 22.36 11.03
C GLU A 382 -3.30 22.97 9.62
N ILE A 383 -3.28 22.14 8.58
CA ILE A 383 -3.30 22.59 7.19
C ILE A 383 -4.57 23.38 6.87
N ASP A 384 -5.73 22.91 7.35
CA ASP A 384 -7.02 23.59 7.17
C ASP A 384 -7.04 24.95 7.87
N LEU A 385 -6.48 25.03 9.08
CA LEU A 385 -6.29 26.26 9.83
C LEU A 385 -5.40 27.24 9.04
N LEU A 386 -4.24 26.81 8.58
CA LEU A 386 -3.33 27.65 7.79
C LEU A 386 -4.01 28.17 6.52
N ASN A 387 -4.68 27.29 5.78
CA ASN A 387 -5.42 27.64 4.56
C ASN A 387 -6.53 28.67 4.84
N SER A 388 -7.24 28.54 5.96
CA SER A 388 -8.30 29.50 6.31
C SER A 388 -7.74 30.91 6.57
N TYR A 389 -6.61 31.02 7.26
CA TYR A 389 -5.98 32.30 7.59
C TYR A 389 -5.32 32.94 6.36
N THR A 390 -4.63 32.16 5.53
CA THR A 390 -4.02 32.68 4.30
C THR A 390 -5.08 33.13 3.29
N ARG A 391 -6.22 32.43 3.21
CA ARG A 391 -7.37 32.85 2.39
C ARG A 391 -7.95 34.20 2.84
N GLU A 392 -8.08 34.44 4.14
CA GLU A 392 -8.54 35.72 4.69
C GLU A 392 -7.56 36.88 4.42
N LEU A 393 -6.29 36.56 4.16
CA LEU A 393 -5.21 37.50 3.86
C LEU A 393 -4.69 37.33 2.42
N SER A 394 -5.57 37.01 1.46
CA SER A 394 -5.19 36.67 0.09
C SER A 394 -4.40 37.76 -0.68
N ASP A 395 -4.49 39.03 -0.26
CA ASP A 395 -3.70 40.14 -0.81
C ASP A 395 -2.24 40.16 -0.31
N VAL A 396 -1.91 39.35 0.71
CA VAL A 396 -0.62 39.38 1.40
C VAL A 396 0.21 38.15 1.01
N PRO A 397 1.44 38.33 0.50
CA PRO A 397 2.26 37.21 0.06
C PRO A 397 2.71 36.34 1.24
N VAL A 398 2.63 35.02 1.07
CA VAL A 398 3.23 34.04 1.97
C VAL A 398 4.69 33.82 1.59
N ILE A 399 5.58 33.94 2.57
CA ILE A 399 7.02 33.79 2.41
C ILE A 399 7.44 32.39 2.82
N THR A 400 7.92 31.61 1.86
CA THR A 400 8.10 30.17 1.99
C THR A 400 9.49 29.76 2.47
N SER A 401 10.45 30.70 2.54
CA SER A 401 11.81 30.41 2.98
C SER A 401 12.46 31.56 3.74
N SER A 402 13.41 31.22 4.62
CA SER A 402 14.24 32.19 5.35
C SER A 402 15.05 33.10 4.43
N GLY A 403 15.51 32.58 3.27
CA GLY A 403 16.22 33.36 2.25
C GLY A 403 15.34 34.44 1.61
N GLN A 404 14.11 34.09 1.22
CA GLN A 404 13.13 35.06 0.72
C GLN A 404 12.80 36.10 1.79
N PHE A 405 12.56 35.66 3.03
CA PHE A 405 12.26 36.58 4.14
C PHE A 405 13.40 37.57 4.38
N SER A 406 14.65 37.08 4.40
CA SER A 406 15.84 37.92 4.55
C SER A 406 15.99 38.92 3.40
N SER A 407 15.70 38.51 2.17
CA SER A 407 15.76 39.41 1.00
C SER A 407 14.78 40.58 1.09
N ILE A 408 13.61 40.37 1.71
CA ILE A 408 12.61 41.42 1.94
C ILE A 408 13.08 42.36 3.04
N LEU A 409 13.59 41.81 4.15
CA LEU A 409 14.08 42.60 5.29
C LEU A 409 15.29 43.48 4.93
N LEU A 410 16.14 43.01 4.01
CA LEU A 410 17.37 43.72 3.59
C LEU A 410 17.16 44.60 2.35
N ASN A 411 15.95 44.69 1.82
CA ASN A 411 15.67 45.50 0.63
C ASN A 411 15.82 47.00 0.96
N PRO A 412 16.71 47.75 0.30
CA PRO A 412 16.96 49.16 0.61
C PRO A 412 15.77 50.07 0.32
N ASN A 413 14.78 49.61 -0.46
CA ASN A 413 13.55 50.36 -0.77
C ASN A 413 12.41 50.08 0.23
N VAL A 414 12.62 49.23 1.22
CA VAL A 414 11.62 48.86 2.23
C VAL A 414 12.09 49.36 3.59
N ASP A 415 11.39 50.36 4.14
CA ASP A 415 11.72 50.91 5.46
C ASP A 415 11.14 50.04 6.58
N THR A 416 9.93 49.50 6.36
CA THR A 416 9.15 48.78 7.36
C THR A 416 8.57 47.48 6.78
N VAL A 417 8.68 46.39 7.54
CA VAL A 417 8.00 45.11 7.24
C VAL A 417 7.12 44.74 8.41
N VAL A 418 5.85 44.44 8.12
CA VAL A 418 4.87 43.97 9.09
C VAL A 418 4.52 42.54 8.72
N CYS A 419 4.85 41.60 9.60
CA CYS A 419 4.75 40.18 9.34
C CYS A 419 3.67 39.57 10.21
N PHE A 420 2.65 38.97 9.58
CA PHE A 420 1.77 38.03 10.26
C PHE A 420 2.51 36.70 10.41
N SER A 421 3.06 36.45 11.58
CA SER A 421 3.89 35.29 11.85
C SER A 421 3.07 34.14 12.43
N PHE A 422 3.18 32.95 11.84
CA PHE A 422 2.84 31.70 12.52
C PHE A 422 4.03 31.24 13.36
N THR A 423 3.89 31.32 14.68
CA THR A 423 4.99 31.20 15.64
C THR A 423 5.19 29.79 16.17
N SER A 424 4.20 28.92 16.03
CA SER A 424 4.20 27.57 16.61
C SER A 424 4.49 26.43 15.63
N LEU A 425 4.65 26.71 14.33
CA LEU A 425 4.84 25.65 13.31
C LEU A 425 6.17 24.91 13.41
N LYS A 426 7.23 25.54 13.95
CA LYS A 426 8.57 24.94 14.07
C LYS A 426 8.82 24.24 15.41
N TYR A 427 7.81 24.14 16.27
CA TYR A 427 7.97 23.44 17.53
C TYR A 427 8.30 21.97 17.25
N GLU A 428 9.11 21.37 18.13
CA GLU A 428 9.43 19.94 18.05
C GLU A 428 8.13 19.14 18.14
N ASP A 429 7.93 18.21 17.19
CA ASP A 429 6.79 17.30 17.20
C ASP A 429 7.14 16.09 18.10
N PRO A 430 6.50 15.94 19.28
CA PRO A 430 6.86 14.88 20.20
C PRO A 430 6.59 13.50 19.60
N TYR A 431 5.51 13.37 18.81
CA TYR A 431 5.13 12.11 18.18
C TYR A 431 6.18 11.67 17.17
N LEU A 432 6.64 12.57 16.29
CA LEU A 432 7.71 12.27 15.33
C LEU A 432 9.02 11.88 16.01
N SER A 433 9.35 12.54 17.11
CA SER A 433 10.55 12.24 17.90
C SER A 433 10.48 10.83 18.49
N ALA A 434 9.32 10.42 19.01
CA ALA A 434 9.14 9.11 19.62
C ALA A 434 9.06 7.96 18.59
N ILE A 435 8.41 8.16 17.43
CA ILE A 435 8.44 7.12 16.38
C ILE A 435 9.86 6.92 15.84
N THR A 436 10.64 7.99 15.74
CA THR A 436 12.04 7.92 15.30
C THR A 436 12.92 7.21 16.32
N GLU A 437 12.71 7.45 17.62
CA GLU A 437 13.40 6.73 18.70
C GLU A 437 13.02 5.25 18.72
N PHE A 438 11.73 4.93 18.51
CA PHE A 438 11.27 3.54 18.41
C PHE A 438 12.02 2.77 17.33
N LEU A 439 12.28 3.40 16.16
CA LEU A 439 12.98 2.76 15.05
C LEU A 439 14.47 2.49 15.32
N ARG A 440 15.10 3.21 16.28
CA ARG A 440 16.49 2.94 16.67
C ARG A 440 16.63 1.60 17.39
N VAL A 441 15.58 1.14 18.06
CA VAL A 441 15.53 -0.16 18.74
C VAL A 441 14.80 -1.12 17.82
N ASN A 442 15.53 -2.03 17.16
CA ASN A 442 14.89 -3.04 16.33
C ASN A 442 14.20 -4.13 17.19
N GLU A 443 13.05 -3.79 17.75
CA GLU A 443 12.19 -4.63 18.59
C GLU A 443 11.82 -5.95 17.89
N PHE A 444 11.60 -5.89 16.57
CA PHE A 444 11.28 -7.06 15.76
C PHE A 444 12.43 -8.07 15.67
N GLU A 445 13.69 -7.64 15.77
CA GLU A 445 14.84 -8.54 15.69
C GLU A 445 14.94 -9.44 16.92
N LYS A 446 14.79 -8.86 18.12
CA LYS A 446 14.95 -9.55 19.40
C LYS A 446 13.68 -10.26 19.87
N LEU A 447 12.52 -9.87 19.34
CA LEU A 447 11.21 -10.26 19.89
C LEU A 447 11.16 -10.07 21.41
N SER A 448 11.90 -9.08 21.91
CA SER A 448 12.00 -8.80 23.34
C SER A 448 10.71 -8.17 23.83
N ALA A 449 10.32 -8.51 25.05
CA ALA A 449 9.07 -8.11 25.64
C ALA A 449 8.94 -6.59 25.76
N ILE A 450 8.00 -6.04 24.98
CA ILE A 450 7.17 -4.89 25.28
C ILE A 450 7.93 -3.55 25.24
N PRO A 451 7.80 -2.76 24.14
CA PRO A 451 8.01 -1.33 24.23
C PRO A 451 7.13 -0.82 25.38
N LYS A 452 7.68 -0.05 26.32
CA LYS A 452 6.85 0.70 27.28
C LYS A 452 5.81 1.45 26.44
N SER A 453 4.52 1.28 26.73
CA SER A 453 3.50 1.99 25.99
C SER A 453 3.78 3.48 26.11
N SER A 454 4.22 4.09 25.01
CA SER A 454 4.29 5.54 24.93
C SER A 454 2.86 6.00 24.68
N HIS A 455 2.10 6.15 25.76
CA HIS A 455 0.92 7.00 25.73
C HIS A 455 1.42 8.43 25.55
N GLN A 456 1.74 8.77 24.31
CA GLN A 456 2.13 10.12 23.97
C GLN A 456 0.86 10.89 23.69
N ASP A 457 0.67 11.98 24.42
CA ASP A 457 -0.45 12.85 24.17
C ASP A 457 -0.18 13.62 22.88
N ILE A 458 -0.79 13.15 21.79
CA ILE A 458 -0.81 13.87 20.52
C ILE A 458 -1.80 15.03 20.67
N GLN A 459 -1.36 16.14 21.26
CA GLN A 459 -2.14 17.36 21.41
C GLN A 459 -1.68 18.40 20.39
N ALA A 460 -2.62 18.92 19.61
CA ALA A 460 -2.34 20.00 18.68
C ALA A 460 -2.22 21.34 19.41
N TRP A 461 -1.23 22.15 19.04
CA TRP A 461 -0.99 23.45 19.69
C TRP A 461 -2.19 24.41 19.55
N PHE A 462 -2.95 24.30 18.46
CA PHE A 462 -4.14 25.12 18.20
C PHE A 462 -5.40 24.64 18.94
N SER A 463 -5.36 23.49 19.63
CA SER A 463 -6.48 23.03 20.44
C SER A 463 -6.66 23.84 21.74
N ASN A 464 -5.68 24.67 22.12
CA ASN A 464 -5.83 25.59 23.24
C ASN A 464 -6.77 26.76 22.87
N PRO A 465 -7.89 26.96 23.58
CA PRO A 465 -8.83 28.05 23.31
C PRO A 465 -8.19 29.44 23.36
N GLU A 466 -7.24 29.68 24.27
CA GLU A 466 -6.55 30.97 24.44
C GLU A 466 -5.68 31.28 23.20
N ILE A 467 -5.01 30.27 22.66
CA ILE A 467 -4.22 30.41 21.43
C ILE A 467 -5.15 30.73 20.26
N SER A 468 -6.26 30.00 20.15
CA SER A 468 -7.26 30.24 19.10
C SER A 468 -7.88 31.64 19.14
N GLU A 469 -8.14 32.17 20.34
CA GLU A 469 -8.64 33.53 20.54
C GLU A 469 -7.61 34.58 20.10
N LYS A 470 -6.39 34.49 20.62
CA LYS A 470 -5.28 35.39 20.26
C LYS A 470 -5.00 35.37 18.75
N MET A 471 -5.09 34.21 18.10
CA MET A 471 -4.92 34.12 16.65
C MET A 471 -5.97 34.92 15.88
N ARG A 472 -7.24 34.86 16.29
CA ARG A 472 -8.33 35.62 15.66
C ARG A 472 -8.16 37.12 15.88
N GLU A 473 -7.76 37.53 17.08
CA GLU A 473 -7.46 38.94 17.39
C GLU A 473 -6.32 39.46 16.52
N ASN A 474 -5.21 38.73 16.43
CA ASN A 474 -4.08 39.10 15.59
C ASN A 474 -4.47 39.15 14.11
N LEU A 475 -5.31 38.23 13.63
CA LEU A 475 -5.78 38.25 12.24
C LEU A 475 -6.60 39.51 11.98
N PHE A 476 -7.54 39.84 12.86
CA PHE A 476 -8.35 41.06 12.75
C PHE A 476 -7.47 42.32 12.74
N LEU A 477 -6.58 42.45 13.73
CA LEU A 477 -5.67 43.58 13.82
C LEU A 477 -4.80 43.70 12.57
N PHE A 478 -4.13 42.62 12.16
CA PHE A 478 -3.26 42.64 11.00
C PHE A 478 -4.01 43.01 9.72
N LYS A 479 -5.19 42.41 9.49
CA LYS A 479 -6.02 42.66 8.30
C LYS A 479 -6.39 44.14 8.22
N SER A 480 -6.99 44.69 9.28
CA SER A 480 -7.36 46.11 9.35
C SER A 480 -6.14 47.04 9.18
N PHE A 481 -4.98 46.68 9.72
CA PHE A 481 -3.77 47.50 9.58
C PHE A 481 -3.25 47.49 8.15
N SER A 482 -3.22 46.31 7.54
CA SER A 482 -2.73 46.11 6.19
C SER A 482 -3.60 46.87 5.19
N GLU A 483 -4.92 46.83 5.37
CA GLU A 483 -5.91 47.55 4.56
C GLU A 483 -5.77 49.07 4.68
N ALA A 484 -5.62 49.59 5.90
CA ALA A 484 -5.45 51.02 6.13
C ALA A 484 -4.11 51.58 5.60
N ASN A 485 -3.14 50.73 5.25
CA ASN A 485 -1.79 51.13 4.87
C ASN A 485 -1.36 50.58 3.49
N LYS A 486 -2.29 50.11 2.64
CA LYS A 486 -1.99 49.53 1.31
C LYS A 486 -1.21 50.50 0.41
N ASP A 487 -1.45 51.80 0.51
CA ASP A 487 -0.84 52.82 -0.36
C ASP A 487 0.56 53.30 0.10
N LYS A 488 1.09 52.75 1.20
CA LYS A 488 2.42 53.16 1.71
C LYS A 488 3.54 52.39 1.00
N ASN A 489 4.11 53.01 -0.02
CA ASN A 489 5.16 52.44 -0.90
C ASN A 489 6.40 51.87 -0.18
N LYS A 490 6.67 52.25 1.07
CA LYS A 490 7.83 51.80 1.85
C LYS A 490 7.52 50.76 2.93
N THR A 491 6.25 50.39 3.09
CA THR A 491 5.80 49.36 4.03
C THR A 491 5.45 48.09 3.26
N ARG A 492 5.92 46.94 3.73
CA ARG A 492 5.57 45.62 3.17
C ARG A 492 4.82 44.79 4.19
N PHE A 493 3.73 44.17 3.76
CA PHE A 493 2.97 43.19 4.53
C PHE A 493 3.31 41.79 4.01
N VAL A 494 3.56 40.85 4.92
CA VAL A 494 3.92 39.47 4.59
C VAL A 494 3.32 38.49 5.59
N ILE A 495 3.14 37.24 5.16
CA ILE A 495 2.85 36.10 6.04
C ILE A 495 4.10 35.21 6.06
N ALA A 496 4.52 34.74 7.22
CA ALA A 496 5.68 33.84 7.31
C ALA A 496 5.58 32.91 8.53
N SER A 497 6.42 31.87 8.58
CA SER A 497 6.67 31.13 9.82
C SER A 497 7.96 31.62 10.50
N VAL A 498 7.79 32.36 11.61
CA VAL A 498 8.89 32.79 12.48
C VAL A 498 8.59 32.36 13.90
N SER A 499 9.37 31.40 14.40
CA SER A 499 9.19 30.83 15.75
C SER A 499 9.26 31.89 16.83
N ASP A 500 8.30 31.84 17.76
CA ASP A 500 8.31 32.65 18.97
C ASP A 500 7.54 31.91 20.07
N SER A 501 8.27 31.34 21.03
CA SER A 501 7.68 30.62 22.16
C SER A 501 6.97 31.54 23.16
N THR A 502 7.23 32.85 23.13
CA THR A 502 6.58 33.82 24.01
C THR A 502 5.19 34.23 23.51
N ASN A 503 4.93 34.05 22.21
CA ASN A 503 3.65 34.36 21.57
C ASN A 503 3.14 33.16 20.77
N PRO A 504 2.59 32.11 21.42
CA PRO A 504 2.14 30.90 20.72
C PRO A 504 0.95 31.16 19.77
N GLY A 505 0.91 30.39 18.69
CA GLY A 505 -0.06 30.49 17.60
C GLY A 505 0.38 31.46 16.51
N THR A 506 -0.05 32.71 16.65
CA THR A 506 0.36 33.78 15.75
C THR A 506 0.79 35.01 16.51
N SER A 507 1.58 35.86 15.85
CA SER A 507 1.91 37.19 16.34
C SER A 507 2.19 38.14 15.17
N ILE A 508 2.01 39.44 15.40
CA ILE A 508 2.35 40.48 14.42
C ILE A 508 3.76 40.97 14.76
N HIS A 509 4.74 40.68 13.90
CA HIS A 509 6.11 41.16 14.08
C HIS A 509 6.34 42.42 13.25
N LEU A 510 6.92 43.44 13.87
CA LEU A 510 7.33 44.68 13.22
C LEU A 510 8.85 44.70 13.05
N TYR A 511 9.29 44.91 11.81
CA TYR A 511 10.69 45.11 11.47
C TYR A 511 10.89 46.49 10.86
N GLY A 512 11.95 47.17 11.29
CA GLY A 512 12.39 48.45 10.72
C GLY A 512 13.83 48.38 10.27
N LYS A 513 14.10 48.78 9.02
CA LYS A 513 15.44 48.77 8.41
C LYS A 513 16.18 47.43 8.62
N GLY A 514 15.46 46.32 8.43
CA GLY A 514 15.97 44.96 8.54
C GLY A 514 16.15 44.41 9.96
N LYS A 515 15.75 45.14 11.01
CA LYS A 515 15.83 44.66 12.41
C LYS A 515 14.44 44.52 13.02
N MET A 516 14.24 43.47 13.83
CA MET A 516 13.01 43.31 14.60
C MET A 516 12.92 44.42 15.65
N LEU A 517 11.82 45.16 15.64
CA LEU A 517 11.52 46.23 16.59
C LEU A 517 10.54 45.76 17.67
N ASP A 518 9.55 44.95 17.28
CA ASP A 518 8.50 44.44 18.16
C ASP A 518 8.05 43.06 17.67
N SER A 519 7.97 42.08 18.58
CA SER A 519 7.51 40.72 18.29
C SER A 519 6.02 40.51 18.62
N SER A 520 5.33 41.51 19.17
CA SER A 520 3.91 41.49 19.49
C SER A 520 3.27 42.84 19.19
N PHE A 521 3.49 43.34 17.98
CA PHE A 521 3.05 44.67 17.57
C PHE A 521 1.52 44.79 17.61
N GLN A 522 1.04 45.72 18.43
CA GLN A 522 -0.36 46.13 18.47
C GLN A 522 -0.44 47.60 18.09
N TYR A 523 -1.42 47.95 17.26
CA TYR A 523 -1.76 49.34 16.98
C TYR A 523 -3.18 49.61 17.47
N VAL A 524 -3.41 50.83 17.97
CA VAL A 524 -4.71 51.24 18.46
C VAL A 524 -5.54 51.67 17.25
N ILE A 525 -6.65 50.98 17.00
CA ILE A 525 -7.70 51.46 16.08
C ILE A 525 -8.41 52.60 16.84
N ILE A 526 -8.19 53.84 16.42
CA ILE A 526 -8.87 55.03 16.96
C ILE A 526 -10.13 55.28 16.16
#